data_AF-A0A4Y2GUB1-F1
#
_entry.id   AF-A0A4Y2GUB1-F1
#
_cell.length_a   1.000
_cell.length_b   1.000
_cell.length_c   1.000
_cell.angle_alpha   90.00
_cell.angle_beta   90.00
_cell.angle_gamma   90.00
#
_symmetry.space_group_name_H-M   'P 1'
#
loop_
_entity.id
_entity.type
_entity.pdbx_description
1 polymer ?
#
loop_
_entity_poly.entity_id
_entity_poly.type
_entity_poly.pdbx_seq_one_letter_code
_entity_poly.pdbx_strand_id
1 'polypeptide(L)'
;MVDKNSIDIAVNTITDCIITSADISIPKTSGNIPKLSKPWWNTECDTCQKTLEKAWYNFRRYPTTHNLIKFKKARAKFRQVRRRSMNTTWCSYVNSITRQVSSKIVWDKVRKIFGCYSDTQNISFLNYNGQVISDVKEIANVIGQTLSEISS
;
A
#
# COMPACT_ATOMS: atom_id res chain seq x y z
N MET A 1 41.86 27.98 -21.76
CA MET A 1 40.88 27.99 -20.65
C MET A 1 39.59 27.43 -21.24
N VAL A 2 39.12 26.26 -20.80
CA VAL A 2 37.85 25.71 -21.30
C VAL A 2 36.73 26.56 -20.72
N ASP A 3 35.89 27.13 -21.59
CA ASP A 3 34.78 27.96 -21.18
C ASP A 3 33.82 27.15 -20.31
N LYS A 4 33.75 27.46 -19.02
CA LYS A 4 32.88 26.78 -18.04
C LYS A 4 31.44 26.66 -18.54
N ASN A 5 30.95 27.69 -19.22
CA ASN A 5 29.63 27.70 -19.85
C ASN A 5 29.42 26.53 -20.84
N SER A 6 30.46 26.10 -21.57
CA SER A 6 30.35 25.00 -22.54
C SER A 6 30.19 23.64 -21.87
N ILE A 7 30.90 23.40 -20.77
CA ILE A 7 30.78 22.16 -19.98
C ILE A 7 29.41 22.13 -19.30
N ASP A 8 28.97 23.24 -18.72
CA ASP A 8 27.67 23.34 -18.05
C ASP A 8 26.52 23.10 -19.05
N ILE A 9 26.62 23.64 -20.27
CA ILE A 9 25.65 23.37 -21.34
C ILE A 9 25.63 21.88 -21.70
N ALA A 10 26.79 21.25 -21.90
CA ALA A 10 26.86 19.83 -22.24
C ALA A 10 26.25 18.94 -21.15
N VAL A 11 26.55 19.24 -19.87
CA VAL A 11 25.98 18.53 -18.72
C VAL A 11 24.47 18.69 -18.68
N ASN A 12 23.94 19.91 -18.81
CA ASN A 12 22.50 20.15 -18.80
C ASN A 12 21.80 19.39 -19.95
N THR A 13 22.38 19.41 -21.14
CA THR A 13 21.80 18.73 -22.32
C THR A 13 21.67 17.22 -22.11
N ILE A 14 22.70 16.59 -21.54
CA ILE A 14 22.68 15.16 -21.21
C ILE A 14 21.66 14.87 -20.11
N THR A 15 21.63 15.72 -19.08
CA THR A 15 20.72 15.56 -17.93
C THR A 15 19.26 15.66 -18.37
N ASP A 16 18.94 16.64 -19.21
CA ASP A 16 17.59 16.85 -19.77
C ASP A 16 17.18 15.66 -20.66
N CYS A 17 18.10 15.13 -21.46
CA CYS A 17 17.84 13.95 -22.30
C CYS A 17 17.51 12.71 -21.45
N ILE A 18 18.25 12.48 -20.36
CA ILE A 18 18.00 11.37 -19.43
C ILE A 18 16.65 11.53 -18.72
N ILE A 19 16.36 12.73 -18.20
CA ILE A 19 15.09 13.01 -17.50
C ILE A 19 13.91 12.86 -18.46
N THR A 20 14.01 13.41 -19.67
CA THR A 20 12.94 13.32 -20.68
C THR A 20 12.70 11.87 -21.09
N SER A 21 13.76 11.11 -21.32
CA SER A 21 13.66 9.68 -21.66
C SER A 21 13.03 8.88 -20.53
N ALA A 22 13.39 9.18 -19.27
CA ALA A 22 12.82 8.55 -18.09
C ALA A 22 11.34 8.90 -17.92
N ASP A 23 10.96 10.16 -18.13
CA ASP A 23 9.56 10.61 -18.00
C ASP A 23 8.65 10.01 -19.08
N ILE A 24 9.18 9.75 -20.27
CA ILE A 24 8.45 9.05 -21.35
C ILE A 24 8.33 7.55 -21.07
N SER A 25 9.41 6.92 -20.57
CA SER A 25 9.48 5.46 -20.43
C SER A 25 8.89 4.95 -19.11
N ILE A 26 8.89 5.77 -18.06
CA ILE A 26 8.48 5.38 -16.70
C ILE A 26 7.25 6.22 -16.30
N PRO A 27 6.03 5.67 -16.40
CA PRO A 27 4.84 6.38 -15.99
C PRO A 27 4.89 6.68 -14.48
N LYS A 28 4.79 7.98 -14.13
CA LYS A 28 4.76 8.42 -12.74
C LYS A 28 3.43 8.04 -12.10
N THR A 29 3.47 7.21 -11.07
CA THR A 29 2.30 7.00 -10.19
C THR A 29 2.03 8.27 -9.38
N SER A 30 0.74 8.58 -9.14
CA SER A 30 0.28 9.77 -8.42
C SER A 30 0.75 9.90 -6.97
N GLY A 31 1.52 8.93 -6.44
CA GLY A 31 2.00 8.85 -5.04
C GLY A 31 0.89 8.64 -4.00
N ASN A 32 -0.37 8.89 -4.38
CA ASN A 32 -1.55 8.81 -3.53
C ASN A 32 -2.08 7.38 -3.45
N ILE A 33 -1.29 6.46 -2.90
CA ILE A 33 -1.79 5.12 -2.58
C ILE A 33 -2.70 5.25 -1.37
N PRO A 34 -4.02 4.99 -1.48
CA PRO A 34 -4.91 5.06 -0.34
C PRO A 34 -4.45 4.03 0.70
N LYS A 35 -4.32 4.46 1.95
CA LYS A 35 -4.02 3.53 3.03
C LYS A 35 -5.15 2.50 3.10
N LEU A 36 -4.80 1.24 2.86
CA LEU A 36 -5.66 0.09 3.12
C LEU A 36 -5.85 -0.02 4.64
N SER A 37 -6.80 0.77 5.16
CA SER A 37 -7.12 0.80 6.57
C SER A 37 -8.08 -0.33 6.89
N LYS A 38 -7.80 -1.03 7.99
CA LYS A 38 -8.71 -2.04 8.51
C LYS A 38 -9.95 -1.31 9.05
N PRO A 39 -11.18 -1.77 8.75
CA PRO A 39 -12.41 -1.11 9.19
C PRO A 39 -12.55 -0.96 10.71
N TRP A 40 -11.86 -1.81 11.49
CA TRP A 40 -11.85 -1.76 12.96
C TRP A 40 -10.72 -0.88 13.51
N TRP A 41 -9.90 -0.26 12.67
CA TRP A 41 -8.84 0.63 13.12
C TRP A 41 -9.43 2.00 13.49
N ASN A 42 -9.26 2.42 14.73
CA ASN A 42 -9.82 3.66 15.27
C ASN A 42 -8.75 4.50 16.00
N THR A 43 -9.15 5.68 16.46
CA THR A 43 -8.27 6.61 17.19
C THR A 43 -7.70 6.01 18.49
N GLU A 44 -8.45 5.13 19.16
CA GLU A 44 -7.95 4.39 20.34
C GLU A 44 -6.82 3.42 19.96
N CYS A 45 -6.93 2.75 18.82
CA CYS A 45 -5.87 1.89 18.28
C CYS A 45 -4.62 2.72 17.96
N ASP A 46 -4.76 3.87 17.31
CA ASP A 46 -3.65 4.77 16.98
C ASP A 46 -2.92 5.27 18.24
N THR A 47 -3.66 5.75 19.23
CA THR A 47 -3.09 6.24 20.48
C THR A 47 -2.38 5.12 21.26
N CYS A 48 -2.97 3.92 21.31
CA CYS A 48 -2.33 2.76 21.91
C CYS A 48 -1.09 2.26 21.13
N GLN A 49 -1.08 2.38 19.81
CA GLN A 49 0.09 2.05 19.00
C GLN A 49 1.22 3.04 19.26
N LYS A 50 0.95 4.35 19.22
CA LYS A 50 1.97 5.39 19.50
C LYS A 50 2.59 5.23 20.89
N THR A 51 1.78 4.90 21.89
CA THR A 51 2.29 4.64 23.26
C THR A 51 3.13 3.36 23.34
N LEU A 52 2.74 2.30 22.63
CA LEU A 52 3.54 1.08 22.48
C LEU A 52 4.89 1.36 21.81
N GLU A 53 4.89 2.07 20.70
CA GLU A 53 6.10 2.44 19.95
C GLU A 53 7.04 3.30 20.80
N LYS A 54 6.52 4.30 21.51
CA LYS A 54 7.32 5.12 22.43
C LYS A 54 7.93 4.28 23.55
N ALA A 55 7.15 3.37 24.15
CA ALA A 55 7.65 2.48 25.20
C ALA A 55 8.71 1.50 24.66
N TRP A 56 8.52 0.99 23.45
CA TRP A 56 9.49 0.13 22.78
C TRP A 56 10.78 0.87 22.44
N TYR A 57 10.69 2.08 21.89
CA TYR A 57 11.86 2.91 21.57
C TYR A 57 12.68 3.20 22.83
N ASN A 58 12.02 3.58 23.94
CA ASN A 58 12.69 3.81 25.22
C ASN A 58 13.37 2.56 25.76
N PHE A 59 12.69 1.40 25.71
CA PHE A 59 13.28 0.13 26.15
C PHE A 59 14.45 -0.31 25.25
N ARG A 60 14.31 -0.15 23.93
CA ARG A 60 15.36 -0.48 22.95
C ARG A 60 16.61 0.38 23.17
N ARG A 61 16.44 1.68 23.45
CA ARG A 61 17.56 2.60 23.70
C ARG A 61 18.16 2.42 25.09
N TYR A 62 17.33 2.12 26.08
CA TYR A 62 17.72 1.97 27.49
C TYR A 62 17.08 0.70 28.08
N PRO A 63 17.76 -0.46 27.99
CA PRO A 63 17.20 -1.77 28.33
C PRO A 63 17.18 -2.02 29.85
N THR A 64 16.44 -1.21 30.59
CA THR A 64 16.25 -1.36 32.05
C THR A 64 14.98 -2.17 32.37
N THR A 65 14.93 -2.79 33.55
CA THR A 65 13.76 -3.54 34.03
C THR A 65 12.50 -2.67 34.06
N HIS A 66 12.62 -1.42 34.49
CA HIS A 66 11.50 -0.45 34.49
C HIS A 66 10.94 -0.21 33.09
N ASN A 67 11.83 0.00 32.11
CA ASN A 67 11.41 0.22 30.73
C ASN A 67 10.79 -1.04 30.11
N LEU A 68 11.31 -2.22 30.45
CA LEU A 68 10.71 -3.50 30.04
C LEU A 68 9.28 -3.66 30.59
N ILE A 69 9.05 -3.32 31.87
CA ILE A 69 7.72 -3.37 32.48
C ILE A 69 6.77 -2.41 31.77
N LYS A 70 7.19 -1.16 31.51
CA LYS A 70 6.40 -0.17 30.76
C LYS A 70 6.04 -0.67 29.36
N PHE A 71 7.01 -1.21 28.62
CA PHE A 71 6.77 -1.79 27.30
C PHE A 71 5.78 -2.96 27.35
N LYS A 72 5.94 -3.90 28.30
CA LYS A 72 5.02 -5.03 28.49
C LYS A 72 3.60 -4.55 28.79
N LYS A 73 3.43 -3.55 29.66
CA LYS A 73 2.11 -2.93 29.97
C LYS A 73 1.48 -2.31 28.73
N ALA A 74 2.22 -1.48 27.99
CA ALA A 74 1.73 -0.86 26.75
C ALA A 74 1.35 -1.92 25.70
N ARG A 75 2.15 -2.99 25.58
CA ARG A 75 1.87 -4.10 24.65
C ARG A 75 0.60 -4.86 25.03
N ALA A 76 0.36 -5.11 26.31
CA ALA A 76 -0.85 -5.75 26.79
C ALA A 76 -2.09 -4.89 26.50
N LYS A 77 -2.01 -3.58 26.78
CA LYS A 77 -3.08 -2.62 26.50
C LYS A 77 -3.40 -2.53 25.00
N PHE A 78 -2.38 -2.41 24.15
CA PHE A 78 -2.57 -2.40 22.70
C PHE A 78 -3.25 -3.69 22.21
N ARG A 79 -2.83 -4.87 22.69
CA ARG A 79 -3.48 -6.15 22.35
C ARG A 79 -4.95 -6.18 22.77
N GLN A 80 -5.27 -5.67 23.96
CA GLN A 80 -6.65 -5.58 24.46
C GLN A 80 -7.51 -4.70 23.56
N VAL A 81 -7.07 -3.47 23.28
CA VAL A 81 -7.80 -2.50 22.44
C VAL A 81 -7.99 -3.05 21.03
N ARG A 82 -6.94 -3.62 20.44
CA ARG A 82 -7.00 -4.23 19.11
C ARG A 82 -8.07 -5.33 19.04
N ARG A 83 -8.07 -6.26 20.00
CA ARG A 83 -9.07 -7.34 20.06
C ARG A 83 -10.47 -6.80 20.25
N ARG A 84 -10.64 -5.83 21.17
CA ARG A 84 -11.94 -5.20 21.42
C ARG A 84 -12.48 -4.55 20.16
N SER A 85 -11.69 -3.71 19.50
CA SER A 85 -12.10 -2.99 18.30
C SER A 85 -12.48 -3.94 17.16
N MET A 86 -11.64 -4.94 16.92
CA MET A 86 -11.90 -5.98 15.92
C MET A 86 -13.20 -6.73 16.23
N ASN A 87 -13.41 -7.14 17.47
CA ASN A 87 -14.62 -7.85 17.88
C ASN A 87 -15.88 -6.98 17.75
N THR A 88 -15.81 -5.71 18.16
CA THR A 88 -16.96 -4.79 18.02
C THR A 88 -17.35 -4.57 16.57
N THR A 89 -16.38 -4.37 15.68
CA THR A 89 -16.65 -4.23 14.25
C THR A 89 -17.16 -5.53 13.64
N TRP A 90 -16.62 -6.68 14.05
CA TRP A 90 -17.09 -7.99 13.61
C TRP A 90 -18.54 -8.25 14.03
N CYS A 91 -18.87 -8.08 15.30
CA CYS A 91 -20.24 -8.24 15.81
C CYS A 91 -21.22 -7.29 15.12
N SER A 92 -20.85 -6.01 14.97
CA SER A 92 -21.66 -5.02 14.25
C SER A 92 -21.90 -5.45 12.79
N TYR A 93 -20.86 -5.97 12.13
CA TYR A 93 -20.99 -6.45 10.77
C TYR A 93 -21.90 -7.68 10.67
N VAL A 94 -21.69 -8.70 11.49
CA VAL A 94 -22.54 -9.92 11.50
C VAL A 94 -24.01 -9.54 11.73
N ASN A 95 -24.28 -8.63 12.67
CA ASN A 95 -25.63 -8.14 12.95
C ASN A 95 -26.25 -7.34 11.77
N SER A 96 -25.44 -6.83 10.85
CA SER A 96 -25.91 -6.09 9.67
C SER A 96 -26.23 -6.97 8.46
N ILE A 97 -25.91 -8.27 8.51
CA ILE A 97 -26.14 -9.19 7.39
C ILE A 97 -27.64 -9.51 7.31
N THR A 98 -28.24 -9.24 6.14
CA THR A 98 -29.64 -9.55 5.84
C THR A 98 -29.74 -10.49 4.64
N ARG A 99 -30.92 -11.09 4.41
CA ARG A 99 -31.17 -12.01 3.28
C ARG A 99 -30.89 -11.41 1.90
N GLN A 100 -30.92 -10.07 1.79
CA GLN A 100 -30.70 -9.35 0.53
C GLN A 100 -29.22 -9.16 0.18
N VAL A 101 -28.30 -9.42 1.12
CA VAL A 101 -26.87 -9.25 0.88
C VAL A 101 -26.32 -10.46 0.12
N SER A 102 -25.72 -10.22 -1.04
CA SER A 102 -25.10 -11.29 -1.83
C SER A 102 -23.86 -11.85 -1.14
N SER A 103 -23.58 -13.14 -1.37
CA SER A 103 -22.39 -13.83 -0.82
C SER A 103 -21.09 -13.11 -1.18
N LYS A 104 -21.01 -12.52 -2.38
CA LYS A 104 -19.84 -11.73 -2.81
C LYS A 104 -19.57 -10.55 -1.87
N ILE A 105 -20.60 -9.74 -1.61
CA ILE A 105 -20.48 -8.58 -0.71
C ILE A 105 -20.10 -9.04 0.70
N VAL A 106 -20.65 -10.18 1.15
CA VAL A 106 -20.30 -10.74 2.45
C VAL A 106 -18.80 -11.04 2.53
N TRP A 107 -18.30 -11.85 1.60
CA TRP A 107 -16.90 -12.24 1.58
C TRP A 107 -15.94 -11.07 1.33
N ASP A 108 -16.32 -10.08 0.53
CA ASP A 108 -15.55 -8.84 0.35
C ASP A 108 -15.37 -8.09 1.67
N LYS A 109 -16.43 -7.98 2.48
CA LYS A 109 -16.39 -7.27 3.76
C LYS A 109 -15.63 -8.08 4.82
N VAL A 110 -15.80 -9.39 4.87
CA VAL A 110 -14.97 -10.30 5.70
C VAL A 110 -13.49 -10.09 5.39
N ARG A 111 -13.11 -10.17 4.11
CA ARG A 111 -11.73 -9.94 3.65
C ARG A 111 -11.16 -8.60 4.10
N LYS A 112 -11.93 -7.51 3.94
CA LYS A 112 -11.55 -6.17 4.42
C LYS A 112 -11.34 -6.11 5.94
N ILE A 113 -12.19 -6.77 6.73
CA ILE A 113 -12.07 -6.83 8.20
C ILE A 113 -10.78 -7.54 8.61
N PHE A 114 -10.42 -8.65 7.96
CA PHE A 114 -9.20 -9.39 8.29
C PHE A 114 -7.94 -8.79 7.65
N GLY A 115 -8.09 -7.88 6.68
CA GLY A 115 -6.97 -7.30 5.91
C GLY A 115 -6.46 -8.23 4.81
N CYS A 116 -7.25 -9.23 4.43
CA CYS A 116 -6.99 -10.11 3.29
C CYS A 116 -7.55 -9.44 2.03
N TYR A 117 -6.92 -8.35 1.60
CA TYR A 117 -7.29 -7.70 0.35
C TYR A 117 -7.02 -8.69 -0.79
N SER A 118 -8.04 -9.00 -1.59
CA SER A 118 -7.78 -9.58 -2.91
C SER A 118 -6.96 -8.55 -3.67
N ASP A 119 -5.85 -8.95 -4.29
CA ASP A 119 -5.09 -8.09 -5.18
C ASP A 119 -6.06 -7.50 -6.21
N THR A 120 -6.42 -6.23 -6.03
CA THR A 120 -7.23 -5.47 -6.97
C THR A 120 -6.37 -4.95 -8.12
N GLN A 121 -5.11 -5.38 -8.21
CA GLN A 121 -4.19 -5.07 -9.30
C GLN A 121 -4.50 -5.93 -10.53
N ASN A 122 -5.77 -6.21 -10.81
CA ASN A 122 -6.15 -6.63 -12.14
C ASN A 122 -6.07 -5.39 -13.02
N ILE A 123 -5.19 -5.44 -14.03
CA ILE A 123 -5.16 -4.45 -15.10
C ILE A 123 -6.53 -4.52 -15.78
N SER A 124 -7.36 -3.51 -15.55
CA SER A 124 -8.72 -3.45 -16.09
C SER A 124 -8.77 -2.88 -17.51
N PHE A 125 -7.69 -2.23 -17.94
CA PHE A 125 -7.50 -1.77 -19.30
C PHE A 125 -6.01 -1.67 -19.64
N LEU A 126 -5.64 -2.05 -20.86
CA LEU A 126 -4.30 -1.87 -21.43
C LEU A 126 -4.45 -1.05 -22.72
N ASN A 127 -3.64 -0.01 -22.86
CA ASN A 127 -3.59 0.75 -24.10
C ASN A 127 -2.37 0.30 -24.91
N TYR A 128 -2.61 -0.35 -26.04
CA TYR A 128 -1.56 -0.88 -26.91
C TYR A 128 -1.81 -0.38 -28.33
N ASN A 129 -0.83 0.32 -28.92
CA ASN A 129 -0.91 0.90 -30.27
C ASN A 129 -2.18 1.75 -30.53
N GLY A 130 -2.66 2.48 -29.51
CA GLY A 130 -3.84 3.33 -29.61
C GLY A 130 -5.18 2.61 -29.43
N GLN A 131 -5.16 1.29 -29.20
CA GLN A 131 -6.36 0.49 -28.89
C GLN A 131 -6.45 0.22 -27.39
N VAL A 132 -7.64 0.46 -26.82
CA VAL A 132 -7.94 0.15 -25.43
C VAL A 132 -8.51 -1.26 -25.34
N ILE A 133 -7.74 -2.15 -24.73
CA ILE A 133 -8.09 -3.55 -24.47
C ILE A 133 -8.60 -3.65 -23.04
N SER A 134 -9.81 -4.17 -22.83
CA SER A 134 -10.42 -4.34 -21.50
C SER A 134 -10.61 -5.79 -21.08
N ASP A 135 -10.45 -6.75 -22.01
CA ASP A 135 -10.53 -8.17 -21.69
C ASP A 135 -9.23 -8.66 -21.05
N VAL A 136 -9.37 -9.37 -19.92
CA VAL A 136 -8.22 -9.80 -19.09
C VAL A 136 -7.34 -10.80 -19.84
N LYS A 137 -7.93 -11.66 -20.68
CA LYS A 137 -7.17 -12.66 -21.44
C LYS A 137 -6.39 -12.00 -22.56
N GLU A 138 -7.00 -11.06 -23.28
CA GLU A 138 -6.28 -10.27 -24.29
C GLU A 138 -5.17 -9.42 -23.70
N ILE A 139 -5.40 -8.77 -22.55
CA ILE A 139 -4.35 -8.00 -21.83
C ILE A 139 -3.15 -8.92 -21.54
N ALA A 140 -3.37 -10.13 -21.02
CA ALA A 140 -2.30 -11.07 -20.75
C ALA A 140 -1.54 -11.51 -22.01
N ASN A 141 -2.26 -11.74 -23.11
CA ASN A 141 -1.66 -12.13 -24.39
C ASN A 141 -0.77 -11.01 -24.97
N VAL A 142 -1.24 -9.76 -24.98
CA VAL A 142 -0.46 -8.61 -25.48
C VAL A 142 0.79 -8.39 -24.64
N ILE A 143 0.69 -8.51 -23.32
CA ILE A 143 1.87 -8.43 -22.43
C ILE A 143 2.86 -9.56 -22.77
N GLY A 144 2.37 -10.79 -22.95
CA GLY A 144 3.23 -11.93 -23.34
C GLY A 144 3.92 -11.73 -24.68
N GLN A 145 3.20 -11.22 -25.68
CA GLN A 145 3.73 -10.95 -27.01
C GLN A 145 4.81 -9.87 -27.00
N THR A 146 4.53 -8.72 -26.37
CA THR A 146 5.49 -7.62 -26.27
C THR A 146 6.78 -8.01 -25.55
N LEU A 147 6.68 -8.81 -24.48
CA LEU A 147 7.87 -9.35 -23.80
C LEU A 147 8.68 -10.30 -24.68
N SER A 148 8.01 -11.16 -25.47
CA SER A 148 8.68 -12.06 -26.41
C SER A 148 9.43 -11.32 -27.51
N GLU A 149 8.83 -10.24 -28.03
CA GLU A 149 9.43 -9.39 -29.08
C GLU A 149 10.66 -8.64 -28.56
N ILE A 150 10.63 -8.14 -27.32
CA ILE A 150 11.76 -7.41 -26.71
C ILE A 150 12.90 -8.35 -26.30
N SER A 151 12.59 -9.61 -25.97
CA SER A 151 13.58 -10.59 -25.51
C SER A 151 14.28 -11.35 -26.64
N SER A 152 13.95 -11.06 -27.91
CA SER A 152 14.55 -11.66 -29.11
C SER A 152 15.57 -10.73 -29.75
#